data_AF-A0AA96N9S6-F1
#
_entry.id   AF-A0AA96N9S6-F1
#
_cell.length_a   1.000
_cell.length_b   1.000
_cell.length_c   1.000
_cell.angle_alpha   90.00
_cell.angle_beta   90.00
_cell.angle_gamma   90.00
#
_symmetry.space_group_name_H-M   'P 1'
#
loop_
_entity.id
_entity.type
_entity.pdbx_description
1 polymer ?
#
loop_
_entity_poly.entity_id
_entity_poly.type
_entity_poly.pdbx_seq_one_letter_code
_entity_poly.pdbx_strand_id
1 'polypeptide(L)'
;MKRPIPVTIATVLYFILTALTCFTTVALAIYSGDVLIEVAASAFPFLPWWLSMPLYFILLSLPVFIAVGLLSGNRSARWLAVVLAAASLIMVYSDMASYSSQQIIIQSILHPVLLLLIFNPVSNRYFANAVAKT
;
A
#
# COMPACT_ATOMS: atom_id res chain seq x y z
N MET A 1 -7.07 22.41 -10.88
CA MET A 1 -5.62 22.64 -10.83
C MET A 1 -4.93 21.45 -11.47
N LYS A 2 -3.85 21.69 -12.22
CA LYS A 2 -3.07 20.62 -12.82
C LYS A 2 -2.47 19.75 -11.70
N ARG A 3 -2.55 18.43 -11.82
CA ARG A 3 -1.96 17.51 -10.84
C ARG A 3 -0.45 17.72 -10.80
N PRO A 4 0.16 17.84 -9.60
CA PRO A 4 1.60 18.03 -9.51
C PRO A 4 2.33 16.73 -9.81
N ILE A 5 3.51 16.86 -10.45
CA ILE A 5 4.35 15.72 -10.88
C ILE A 5 4.63 14.73 -9.73
N PRO A 6 4.94 15.16 -8.49
CA PRO A 6 5.19 14.24 -7.38
C PRO A 6 4.00 13.33 -7.05
N VAL A 7 2.77 13.86 -7.08
CA VAL A 7 1.55 13.07 -6.85
C VAL A 7 1.36 12.07 -7.99
N THR A 8 1.64 12.47 -9.23
CA THR A 8 1.59 11.55 -10.39
C THR A 8 2.60 10.41 -10.22
N ILE A 9 3.84 10.70 -9.83
CA ILE A 9 4.88 9.68 -9.60
C ILE A 9 4.45 8.72 -8.48
N ALA A 10 4.02 9.25 -7.33
CA ALA A 10 3.56 8.42 -6.21
C ALA A 10 2.39 7.52 -6.63
N THR A 11 1.44 8.05 -7.39
CA THR A 11 0.30 7.28 -7.91
C THR A 11 0.77 6.14 -8.83
N VAL A 12 1.67 6.43 -9.77
CA VAL A 12 2.21 5.40 -10.69
C VAL A 12 2.91 4.30 -9.90
N LEU A 13 3.69 4.64 -8.88
CA LEU A 13 4.34 3.66 -8.01
C LEU A 13 3.32 2.79 -7.26
N TYR A 14 2.27 3.36 -6.70
CA TYR A 14 1.20 2.58 -6.07
C TYR A 14 0.47 1.66 -7.07
N PHE A 15 0.27 2.09 -8.32
CA PHE A 15 -0.29 1.22 -9.35
C PHE A 15 0.66 0.08 -9.72
N ILE A 16 1.97 0.33 -9.82
CA ILE A 16 2.96 -0.72 -10.08
C ILE A 16 2.95 -1.75 -8.93
N LEU A 17 2.93 -1.28 -7.67
CA LEU A 17 2.84 -2.16 -6.50
C LEU A 17 1.55 -2.98 -6.51
N THR A 18 0.42 -2.36 -6.88
CA THR A 18 -0.87 -3.06 -7.02
C THR A 18 -0.80 -4.12 -8.12
N ALA A 19 -0.25 -3.80 -9.28
CA ALA A 19 -0.15 -4.73 -10.40
C ALA A 19 0.74 -5.92 -10.05
N LEU A 20 1.87 -5.66 -9.37
CA LEU A 20 2.81 -6.71 -8.94
C LEU A 20 2.17 -7.63 -7.89
N THR A 21 1.51 -7.06 -6.88
CA THR A 21 0.80 -7.83 -5.85
C THR A 21 -0.37 -8.63 -6.42
N CYS A 22 -1.12 -8.05 -7.37
CA CYS A 22 -2.17 -8.78 -8.09
C CYS A 22 -1.58 -9.96 -8.89
N PHE A 23 -0.50 -9.74 -9.63
CA PHE A 23 0.14 -10.80 -10.41
C PHE A 23 0.64 -11.94 -9.51
N THR A 24 1.33 -11.63 -8.41
CA THR A 24 1.84 -12.65 -7.49
C THR A 24 0.73 -13.39 -6.76
N THR A 25 -0.34 -12.72 -6.36
CA THR A 25 -1.49 -13.34 -5.67
C THR A 25 -2.30 -14.23 -6.61
N VAL A 26 -2.53 -13.81 -7.85
CA VAL A 26 -3.19 -14.65 -8.87
C VAL A 26 -2.32 -15.87 -9.20
N ALA A 27 -1.01 -15.69 -9.38
CA ALA A 27 -0.10 -16.80 -9.58
C ALA A 27 -0.13 -17.78 -8.40
N LEU A 28 -0.11 -17.29 -7.16
CA LEU A 28 -0.21 -18.12 -5.96
C LEU A 28 -1.55 -18.87 -5.90
N ALA A 29 -2.66 -18.21 -6.25
CA ALA A 29 -3.98 -18.84 -6.29
C ALA A 29 -4.06 -19.99 -7.32
N ILE A 30 -3.43 -19.84 -8.48
CA ILE A 30 -3.45 -20.84 -9.56
C ILE A 30 -2.52 -22.01 -9.26
N TYR A 31 -1.28 -21.73 -8.82
CA TYR A 31 -0.24 -22.74 -8.69
C TYR A 31 -0.16 -23.35 -7.28
N SER A 32 -0.66 -22.65 -6.25
CA SER A 32 -0.52 -23.04 -4.83
C SER A 32 -1.64 -22.46 -3.97
N GLY A 33 -2.90 -22.73 -4.34
CA GLY A 33 -4.09 -22.19 -3.65
C GLY A 33 -4.13 -22.49 -2.16
N ASP A 34 -3.69 -23.68 -1.73
CA ASP A 34 -3.63 -24.06 -0.31
C ASP A 34 -2.66 -23.17 0.47
N VAL A 35 -1.50 -22.85 -0.13
CA VAL A 35 -0.51 -21.93 0.45
C VAL A 35 -1.10 -20.53 0.60
N LEU A 36 -1.91 -20.06 -0.35
CA LEU A 36 -2.59 -18.78 -0.24
C LEU A 36 -3.56 -18.77 0.97
N ILE A 37 -4.30 -19.86 1.21
CA ILE A 37 -5.18 -20.03 2.38
C ILE A 37 -4.39 -19.99 3.69
N GLU A 38 -3.28 -20.73 3.75
CA GLU A 38 -2.39 -20.74 4.92
C GLU A 38 -1.76 -19.37 5.19
N VAL A 39 -1.33 -18.66 4.14
CA VAL A 39 -0.76 -17.31 4.26
C VAL A 39 -1.81 -16.33 4.79
N ALA A 40 -3.04 -16.36 4.28
CA ALA A 40 -4.09 -15.48 4.79
C ALA A 40 -4.50 -15.82 6.23
N ALA A 41 -4.59 -17.12 6.56
CA ALA A 41 -4.90 -17.56 7.92
C ALA A 41 -3.80 -17.22 8.93
N SER A 42 -2.53 -17.37 8.55
CA SER A 42 -1.38 -17.02 9.40
C SER A 42 -1.20 -15.52 9.57
N ALA A 43 -1.60 -14.71 8.58
CA ALA A 43 -1.62 -13.25 8.71
C ALA A 43 -2.65 -12.76 9.75
N PHE A 44 -3.76 -13.49 9.93
CA PHE A 44 -4.83 -13.15 10.88
C PHE A 44 -5.22 -14.35 11.73
N PRO A 45 -4.36 -14.81 12.65
CA PRO A 45 -4.57 -16.06 13.40
C PRO A 45 -5.76 -15.99 14.37
N PHE A 46 -6.22 -14.77 14.67
CA PHE A 46 -7.40 -14.51 15.50
C PHE A 46 -8.73 -14.60 14.72
N LEU A 47 -8.69 -14.72 13.39
CA LEU A 47 -9.87 -14.82 12.53
C LEU A 47 -10.06 -16.25 12.00
N PRO A 48 -11.31 -16.71 11.81
CA PRO A 48 -11.58 -17.90 11.02
C PRO A 48 -11.05 -17.74 9.59
N TRP A 49 -10.59 -18.85 9.00
CA TRP A 49 -9.98 -18.87 7.66
C TRP A 49 -10.86 -18.25 6.55
N TRP A 50 -12.19 -18.38 6.68
CA TRP A 50 -13.15 -17.84 5.73
C TRP A 50 -13.30 -16.32 5.82
N LEU A 51 -12.95 -15.71 6.97
CA LEU A 51 -12.95 -14.25 7.17
C LEU A 51 -11.57 -13.65 6.94
N SER A 52 -10.50 -14.41 7.18
CA SER A 52 -9.12 -13.97 6.93
C SER A 52 -8.86 -13.74 5.45
N MET A 53 -9.43 -14.59 4.57
CA MET A 53 -9.32 -14.46 3.11
C MET A 53 -9.83 -13.13 2.56
N PRO A 54 -11.12 -12.75 2.77
CA PRO A 54 -11.63 -11.46 2.34
C PRO A 54 -10.83 -10.28 2.91
N LEU A 55 -10.46 -10.35 4.19
CA LEU A 55 -9.67 -9.29 4.83
C LEU A 55 -8.29 -9.14 4.19
N TYR A 56 -7.63 -10.26 3.89
CA TYR A 56 -6.35 -10.29 3.21
C TYR A 56 -6.43 -9.61 1.84
N PHE A 57 -7.46 -9.91 1.04
CA PHE A 57 -7.67 -9.24 -0.25
C PHE A 57 -8.00 -7.75 -0.13
N ILE A 58 -8.80 -7.36 0.87
CA ILE A 58 -9.08 -5.94 1.16
C ILE A 58 -7.77 -5.21 1.45
N LEU A 59 -6.91 -5.77 2.30
CA LEU A 59 -5.64 -5.14 2.66
C LEU A 59 -4.66 -5.11 1.48
N LEU A 60 -4.60 -6.16 0.66
CA LEU A 60 -3.82 -6.19 -0.58
C LEU A 60 -4.26 -5.12 -1.59
N SER A 61 -5.54 -4.76 -1.59
CA SER A 61 -6.07 -3.71 -2.48
C SER A 61 -5.82 -2.28 -1.98
N LEU A 62 -5.34 -2.07 -0.75
CA LEU A 62 -5.07 -0.73 -0.21
C LEU A 62 -4.21 0.17 -1.11
N PRO A 63 -3.13 -0.30 -1.76
CA PRO A 63 -2.34 0.51 -2.67
C PRO A 63 -3.17 1.13 -3.81
N VAL A 64 -4.16 0.42 -4.36
CA VAL A 64 -5.01 0.96 -5.44
C VAL A 64 -5.96 2.03 -4.92
N PHE A 65 -6.54 1.83 -3.73
CA PHE A 65 -7.40 2.83 -3.10
C PHE A 65 -6.62 4.10 -2.76
N ILE A 66 -5.36 3.97 -2.31
CA ILE A 66 -4.46 5.09 -2.11
C ILE A 66 -4.19 5.79 -3.45
N ALA A 67 -3.83 5.05 -4.51
CA ALA A 67 -3.61 5.62 -5.83
C ALA A 67 -4.81 6.44 -6.32
N VAL A 68 -6.01 5.85 -6.33
CA VAL A 68 -7.25 6.52 -6.76
C VAL A 68 -7.56 7.73 -5.87
N GLY A 69 -7.35 7.62 -4.57
CA GLY A 69 -7.52 8.72 -3.63
C GLY A 69 -6.52 9.87 -3.83
N LEU A 70 -5.27 9.57 -4.19
CA LEU A 70 -4.27 10.57 -4.57
C LEU A 70 -4.66 11.26 -5.88
N LEU A 71 -5.22 10.53 -6.84
CA LEU A 71 -5.72 11.08 -8.10
C LEU A 71 -6.88 12.06 -7.89
N SER A 72 -7.76 11.78 -6.94
CA SER A 72 -8.93 12.63 -6.63
C SER A 72 -8.59 13.80 -5.70
N GLY A 73 -7.37 13.87 -5.18
CA GLY A 73 -6.99 14.92 -4.23
C GLY A 73 -7.56 14.71 -2.83
N ASN A 74 -7.92 13.48 -2.47
CA ASN A 74 -8.50 13.17 -1.18
C ASN A 74 -7.43 13.15 -0.07
N ARG A 75 -7.65 13.89 1.02
CA ARG A 75 -6.74 13.91 2.17
C ARG A 75 -6.71 12.58 2.92
N SER A 76 -7.81 11.82 2.96
CA SER A 76 -7.84 10.53 3.65
C SER A 76 -6.88 9.52 3.02
N ALA A 77 -6.70 9.57 1.70
CA ALA A 77 -5.75 8.73 0.97
C ALA A 77 -4.30 8.95 1.41
N ARG A 78 -3.95 10.19 1.79
CA ARG A 78 -2.61 10.50 2.31
C ARG A 78 -2.39 9.90 3.69
N TRP A 79 -3.40 9.96 4.53
CA TRP A 79 -3.32 9.35 5.86
C TRP A 79 -3.32 7.82 5.78
N LEU A 80 -4.08 7.24 4.86
CA LEU A 80 -4.00 5.82 4.54
C LEU A 80 -2.60 5.42 4.06
N ALA A 81 -1.92 6.24 3.25
CA ALA A 81 -0.54 6.01 2.86
C ALA A 81 0.44 6.02 4.04
N VAL A 82 0.25 6.92 5.01
CA VAL A 82 1.04 6.95 6.26
C VAL A 82 0.79 5.70 7.08
N VAL A 83 -0.48 5.33 7.29
CA VAL A 83 -0.83 4.13 8.07
C VAL A 83 -0.28 2.87 7.42
N LEU A 84 -0.40 2.74 6.08
CA LEU A 84 0.16 1.62 5.34
C LEU A 84 1.69 1.56 5.48
N ALA A 85 2.38 2.70 5.37
CA ALA A 85 3.81 2.78 5.55
C ALA A 85 4.26 2.37 6.96
N ALA A 86 3.56 2.88 7.99
CA ALA A 86 3.83 2.53 9.38
C ALA A 86 3.62 1.03 9.61
N ALA A 87 2.47 0.48 9.18
CA ALA A 87 2.17 -0.94 9.33
C ALA A 87 3.20 -1.83 8.62
N SER A 88 3.57 -1.49 7.38
CA SER A 88 4.56 -2.25 6.61
C SER A 88 5.93 -2.25 7.28
N LEU A 89 6.40 -1.08 7.73
CA LEU A 89 7.68 -0.98 8.42
C LEU A 89 7.65 -1.69 9.76
N ILE A 90 6.60 -1.53 10.57
CA ILE A 90 6.44 -2.26 11.84
C ILE A 90 6.54 -3.76 11.60
N MET A 91 5.84 -4.28 10.59
CA MET A 91 5.86 -5.72 10.26
C MET A 91 7.27 -6.21 9.90
N VAL A 92 7.98 -5.47 9.04
CA VAL A 92 9.37 -5.82 8.67
C VAL A 92 10.31 -5.74 9.86
N TYR A 93 10.18 -4.73 10.70
CA TYR A 93 11.04 -4.54 11.86
C TYR A 93 10.71 -5.50 13.02
N SER A 94 9.45 -5.93 13.15
CA SER A 94 9.02 -6.89 14.17
C SER A 94 9.46 -8.32 13.88
N ASP A 95 9.68 -8.65 12.61
CA ASP A 95 10.05 -10.00 12.17
C ASP A 95 11.23 -9.97 11.20
N MET A 96 12.29 -9.22 11.53
CA MET A 96 13.45 -9.06 10.65
C MET A 96 14.08 -10.39 10.19
N ALA A 97 13.95 -11.46 10.97
CA ALA A 97 14.52 -12.77 10.65
C ALA A 97 13.86 -13.44 9.44
N SER A 98 12.60 -13.11 9.14
CA SER A 98 11.87 -13.67 7.99
C SER A 98 12.06 -12.88 6.69
N TYR A 99 12.66 -11.69 6.76
CA TYR A 99 12.92 -10.84 5.59
C TYR A 99 14.39 -10.87 5.18
N SER A 100 14.64 -10.86 3.87
CA SER A 100 16.00 -10.69 3.36
C SER A 100 16.48 -9.25 3.59
N SER A 101 17.78 -9.06 3.80
CA SER A 101 18.36 -7.71 3.98
C SER A 101 18.00 -6.78 2.81
N GLN A 102 17.88 -7.32 1.60
CA GLN A 102 17.45 -6.55 0.42
C GLN A 102 15.99 -6.08 0.53
N GLN A 103 15.07 -6.94 0.98
CA GLN A 103 13.67 -6.57 1.18
C GLN A 103 13.53 -5.49 2.25
N ILE A 104 14.26 -5.61 3.36
CA ILE A 104 14.28 -4.62 4.43
C ILE A 104 14.74 -3.27 3.89
N ILE A 105 15.86 -3.22 3.14
CA ILE A 105 16.39 -1.99 2.55
C ILE A 105 15.37 -1.37 1.58
N ILE A 106 14.81 -2.17 0.66
CA ILE A 106 13.86 -1.68 -0.33
C ILE A 106 12.62 -1.09 0.35
N GLN A 107 12.02 -1.80 1.33
CA GLN A 107 10.86 -1.28 2.05
C GLN A 107 11.16 -0.02 2.86
N SER A 108 12.35 0.04 3.48
CA SER A 108 12.81 1.17 4.29
C SER A 108 13.05 2.43 3.45
N ILE A 109 13.35 2.29 2.15
CA ILE A 109 13.54 3.41 1.23
C ILE A 109 12.24 3.78 0.52
N LEU A 110 11.48 2.77 0.05
CA LEU A 110 10.27 2.96 -0.74
C LEU A 110 9.22 3.78 0.01
N HIS A 111 8.92 3.44 1.27
CA HIS A 111 7.88 4.11 2.04
C HIS A 111 8.21 5.59 2.32
N PRO A 112 9.40 5.96 2.82
CA PRO A 112 9.78 7.37 2.97
C PRO A 112 9.74 8.15 1.65
N VAL A 113 10.21 7.57 0.54
CA VAL A 113 10.17 8.24 -0.77
C VAL A 113 8.72 8.53 -1.19
N LEU A 114 7.82 7.56 -1.05
CA LEU A 114 6.40 7.75 -1.34
C LEU A 114 5.78 8.85 -0.45
N LEU A 115 6.08 8.84 0.85
CA LEU A 115 5.59 9.85 1.77
C LEU A 115 6.12 11.25 1.42
N LEU A 116 7.41 11.38 1.08
CA LEU A 116 7.99 12.66 0.64
C LEU A 116 7.30 13.20 -0.61
N LEU A 117 6.99 12.33 -1.58
CA LEU A 117 6.27 12.73 -2.79
C LEU A 117 4.85 13.25 -2.49
N ILE A 118 4.17 12.65 -1.50
CA ILE A 118 2.78 12.99 -1.13
C ILE A 118 2.71 14.19 -0.19
N PHE A 119 3.74 14.44 0.62
CA PHE A 119 3.77 15.49 1.66
C PHE A 119 4.63 16.71 1.31
N ASN A 120 5.24 16.78 0.13
CA ASN A 120 5.98 17.98 -0.28
C ASN A 120 5.07 19.22 -0.43
N PRO A 121 5.66 20.44 -0.49
CA PRO A 121 4.90 21.69 -0.54
C PRO A 121 3.91 21.78 -1.71
N VAL A 122 4.27 21.24 -2.88
CA VAL A 122 3.44 21.30 -4.09
C VAL A 122 2.23 20.36 -3.95
N SER A 123 2.46 19.15 -3.46
CA SER A 123 1.42 18.16 -3.13
C SER A 123 0.49 18.70 -2.05
N ASN A 124 1.01 19.31 -0.98
CA ASN A 124 0.19 19.92 0.08
C ASN A 124 -0.79 20.96 -0.46
N ARG A 125 -0.35 21.84 -1.37
CA ARG A 125 -1.24 22.81 -2.01
C ARG A 125 -2.32 22.13 -2.85
N TYR A 126 -1.98 21.08 -3.59
CA TYR A 126 -2.94 20.31 -4.37
C TYR A 126 -4.05 19.71 -3.49
N PHE A 127 -3.69 19.06 -2.38
CA PHE A 127 -4.66 18.46 -1.45
C PHE A 127 -5.40 19.48 -0.57
N ALA A 128 -4.83 20.67 -0.34
CA ALA A 128 -5.54 21.75 0.35
C ALA A 128 -6.63 22.36 -0.53
N ASN A 129 -6.32 22.59 -1.81
CA ASN A 129 -7.24 23.21 -2.76
C ASN A 129 -8.32 22.25 -3.27
N ALA A 130 -8.13 20.94 -3.13
CA ALA A 130 -9.17 19.94 -3.41
C ALA A 130 -10.31 20.01 -2.38
N VAL A 131 -10.01 20.31 -1.11
CA VAL A 131 -11.00 20.46 -0.02
C VAL A 131 -11.83 21.73 -0.17
N ALA A 132 -11.24 22.81 -0.70
CA ALA A 132 -11.96 24.07 -0.92
C ALA A 132 -13.04 23.97 -2.02
N LYS A 133 -13.15 22.85 -2.72
CA LYS A 133 -14.10 22.61 -3.81
C LYS A 133 -15.27 21.68 -3.45
N THR A 134 -15.25 21.13 -2.25
CA THR A 134 -16.32 20.31 -1.66
C THR A 134 -17.05 21.12 -0.61
#